data_AF-A0A7S2P796-F1
#
_entry.id   AF-A0A7S2P796-F1
#
_cell.length_a   1.000
_cell.length_b   1.000
_cell.length_c   1.000
_cell.angle_alpha   90.00
_cell.angle_beta   90.00
_cell.angle_gamma   90.00
#
_symmetry.space_group_name_H-M   'P 1'
#
loop_
_entity.id
_entity.type
_entity.pdbx_description
1 polymer ?
#
loop_
_entity_poly.entity_id
_entity_poly.type
_entity_poly.pdbx_seq_one_letter_code
_entity_poly.pdbx_strand_id
1 'polypeptide(L)'
;VAVLTADEWSEEMARAVMQPRFVEATEDACWRGIWAAVGGHAAHLRRVAELLQEERVAVQRLQMEEEQARRKTELNRMLRPKRSEDAEKFGRMAEEQFEEDSVRFDARGPAAG
;
A
#
# COMPACT_ATOMS: atom_id res chain seq x y z
N VAL A 1 -10.04 36.38 -20.27
CA VAL A 1 -9.66 35.02 -20.70
C VAL A 1 -10.80 34.11 -20.29
N ALA A 2 -11.54 33.54 -21.26
CA ALA A 2 -12.61 32.60 -20.94
C ALA A 2 -11.97 31.28 -20.46
N VAL A 3 -12.27 30.86 -19.23
CA VAL A 3 -11.85 29.56 -18.71
C VAL A 3 -12.87 28.54 -19.18
N LEU A 4 -12.50 27.69 -20.14
CA LEU A 4 -13.36 26.61 -20.61
C LEU A 4 -13.60 25.61 -19.47
N THR A 5 -14.86 25.36 -19.14
CA THR A 5 -15.20 24.34 -18.13
C THR A 5 -15.13 22.95 -18.76
N ALA A 6 -15.05 21.91 -17.93
CA ALA A 6 -14.94 20.52 -18.41
C ALA A 6 -16.15 20.06 -19.24
N ASP A 7 -17.27 20.76 -19.13
CA ASP A 7 -18.48 20.51 -19.92
C ASP A 7 -18.34 20.99 -21.37
N GLU A 8 -17.41 21.89 -21.63
CA GLU A 8 -17.16 22.50 -22.93
C GLU A 8 -15.99 21.82 -23.67
N TRP A 9 -15.37 20.80 -23.05
CA TRP A 9 -14.24 20.10 -23.64
C TRP A 9 -14.70 19.14 -24.75
N SER A 10 -14.03 19.22 -25.89
CA SER A 10 -14.15 18.19 -26.92
C SER A 10 -13.55 16.87 -26.44
N GLU A 11 -13.95 15.77 -27.08
CA GLU A 11 -13.37 14.44 -26.81
C GLU A 11 -11.83 14.44 -26.97
N GLU A 12 -11.31 15.12 -27.99
CA GLU A 12 -9.88 15.24 -28.24
C GLU A 12 -9.16 16.00 -27.12
N MET A 13 -9.75 17.08 -26.61
CA MET A 13 -9.20 17.81 -25.47
C MET A 13 -9.19 16.95 -24.21
N ALA A 14 -10.29 16.23 -23.95
CA ALA A 14 -10.38 15.33 -22.81
C ALA A 14 -9.34 14.19 -22.90
N ARG A 15 -9.14 13.64 -24.10
CA ARG A 15 -8.10 12.63 -24.37
C ARG A 15 -6.70 13.16 -24.07
N ALA A 16 -6.37 14.36 -24.57
CA ALA A 16 -5.07 14.98 -24.38
C ALA A 16 -4.75 15.25 -22.90
N VAL A 17 -5.76 15.55 -22.07
CA VAL A 17 -5.58 15.77 -20.63
C VAL A 17 -5.47 14.46 -19.84
N MET A 18 -6.25 13.44 -20.22
CA MET A 18 -6.40 12.21 -19.45
C MET A 18 -5.32 11.16 -19.75
N GLN A 19 -4.98 10.92 -21.03
CA GLN A 19 -4.06 9.86 -21.40
C GLN A 19 -2.67 9.99 -20.75
N PRO A 20 -1.97 11.14 -20.82
CA PRO A 20 -0.61 11.23 -20.29
C PRO A 20 -0.52 11.07 -18.77
N ARG A 21 -1.64 11.24 -18.05
CA ARG A 21 -1.66 11.35 -16.58
C ARG A 21 -2.22 10.12 -15.88
N PHE A 22 -3.22 9.48 -16.49
CA PHE A 22 -4.06 8.50 -15.82
C PHE A 22 -4.28 7.22 -16.62
N VAL A 23 -4.11 7.26 -17.95
CA VAL A 23 -4.48 6.14 -18.81
C VAL A 23 -3.39 5.91 -19.85
N GLU A 24 -2.66 4.81 -19.72
CA GLU A 24 -1.73 4.31 -20.74
C GLU A 24 -2.47 3.72 -21.96
N ALA A 25 -3.57 4.34 -22.40
CA ALA A 25 -4.30 3.91 -23.58
C ALA A 25 -3.48 4.30 -24.82
N THR A 26 -2.50 3.49 -25.15
CA THR A 26 -1.71 3.60 -26.37
C THR A 26 -2.56 3.35 -27.62
N GLU A 27 -3.67 2.63 -27.48
CA GLU A 27 -4.61 2.30 -28.55
C GLU A 27 -5.92 3.11 -28.50
N ASP A 28 -6.37 3.57 -29.67
CA ASP A 28 -7.62 4.31 -29.86
C ASP A 28 -8.86 3.52 -29.39
N ALA A 29 -8.86 2.20 -29.57
CA ALA A 29 -9.96 1.34 -29.18
C ALA A 29 -10.18 1.36 -27.66
N CYS A 30 -9.09 1.32 -26.89
CA CYS A 30 -9.14 1.43 -25.43
C CYS A 30 -9.70 2.79 -25.00
N TRP A 31 -9.25 3.88 -25.62
CA TRP A 31 -9.79 5.21 -25.34
C TRP A 31 -11.29 5.30 -25.59
N ARG A 32 -11.76 4.82 -26.76
CA ARG A 32 -13.18 4.82 -27.11
C ARG A 32 -14.01 4.00 -26.11
N GLY A 33 -13.47 2.87 -25.64
CA GLY A 33 -14.11 2.07 -24.60
C GLY A 33 -14.28 2.85 -23.30
N ILE A 34 -13.24 3.55 -22.85
CA ILE A 34 -13.28 4.40 -21.66
C ILE A 34 -14.27 5.55 -21.83
N TRP A 35 -14.22 6.24 -22.97
CA TRP A 35 -15.10 7.35 -23.29
C TRP A 35 -16.58 6.93 -23.31
N ALA A 36 -16.88 5.78 -23.91
CA ALA A 36 -18.22 5.21 -23.90
C ALA A 36 -18.66 4.81 -22.47
N ALA A 37 -17.76 4.22 -21.68
CA ALA A 37 -18.06 3.78 -20.31
C ALA A 37 -18.43 4.94 -19.38
N VAL A 38 -17.83 6.12 -19.58
CA VAL A 38 -18.16 7.33 -18.83
C VAL A 38 -19.34 8.12 -19.42
N GLY A 39 -19.98 7.61 -20.48
CA GLY A 39 -21.17 8.23 -21.10
C GLY A 39 -20.86 9.33 -22.11
N GLY A 40 -19.64 9.40 -22.65
CA GLY A 40 -19.30 10.29 -23.75
C GLY A 40 -19.22 11.77 -23.38
N HIS A 41 -18.92 12.09 -22.11
CA HIS A 41 -18.84 13.47 -21.63
C HIS A 41 -17.60 13.73 -20.78
N ALA A 42 -16.91 14.84 -21.05
CA ALA A 42 -15.63 15.16 -20.44
C ALA A 42 -15.74 15.50 -18.94
N ALA A 43 -16.88 16.01 -18.49
CA ALA A 43 -17.16 16.22 -17.07
C ALA A 43 -17.07 14.93 -16.24
N HIS A 44 -17.52 13.81 -16.78
CA HIS A 44 -17.46 12.52 -16.09
C HIS A 44 -16.01 12.00 -16.03
N LEU A 45 -15.21 12.23 -17.08
CA LEU A 45 -13.78 11.94 -17.04
C LEU A 45 -13.05 12.74 -15.97
N ARG A 46 -13.39 14.03 -15.80
CA ARG A 46 -12.79 14.85 -14.75
C ARG A 46 -13.01 14.25 -13.37
N ARG A 47 -14.23 13.78 -13.09
CA ARG A 47 -14.53 13.12 -11.81
C ARG A 47 -13.70 11.86 -11.61
N VAL A 48 -13.54 11.05 -12.66
CA VAL A 48 -12.68 9.85 -12.62
C VAL A 48 -11.21 10.23 -12.39
N ALA A 49 -10.70 11.29 -13.02
CA ALA A 49 -9.34 11.77 -12.79
C ALA A 49 -9.11 12.24 -11.35
N GLU A 50 -10.06 12.93 -10.74
CA GLU A 50 -9.98 13.36 -9.34
C GLU A 50 -9.82 12.15 -8.41
N LEU A 51 -10.65 11.11 -8.60
CA LEU A 51 -10.56 9.87 -7.82
C LEU A 51 -9.23 9.13 -8.03
N LEU A 52 -8.77 9.02 -9.28
CA LEU A 52 -7.48 8.39 -9.58
C LEU A 52 -6.31 9.14 -8.95
N GLN A 53 -6.39 10.48 -8.88
CA GLN A 53 -5.38 11.30 -8.24
C GLN A 53 -5.37 11.10 -6.72
N GLU A 54 -6.54 11.03 -6.08
CA GLU A 54 -6.68 10.74 -4.65
C GLU A 54 -6.07 9.38 -4.29
N GLU A 55 -6.39 8.34 -5.06
CA GLU A 55 -5.83 7.00 -4.89
C GLU A 55 -4.31 6.97 -5.05
N ARG A 56 -3.76 7.66 -6.07
CA ARG A 56 -2.30 7.75 -6.25
C ARG A 56 -1.62 8.39 -5.05
N VAL A 57 -2.20 9.45 -4.49
CA VAL A 57 -1.66 10.11 -3.30
C VAL A 57 -1.77 9.19 -2.07
N ALA A 58 -2.87 8.45 -1.93
CA ALA A 58 -3.04 7.49 -0.84
C ALA A 58 -1.98 6.38 -0.89
N VAL A 59 -1.76 5.79 -2.07
CA VAL A 59 -0.72 4.77 -2.27
C VAL A 59 0.67 5.32 -1.98
N GLN A 60 1.00 6.53 -2.44
CA GLN A 60 2.28 7.17 -2.14
C GLN A 60 2.49 7.38 -0.64
N ARG A 61 1.45 7.79 0.09
CA ARG A 61 1.53 7.94 1.55
C ARG A 61 1.81 6.61 2.23
N LEU A 62 1.11 5.55 1.84
CA LEU A 62 1.33 4.21 2.38
C LEU A 62 2.76 3.73 2.13
N GLN A 63 3.30 3.94 0.92
CA GLN A 63 4.69 3.60 0.59
C GLN A 63 5.69 4.37 1.47
N MET A 64 5.46 5.67 1.69
CA MET A 64 6.31 6.47 2.56
C MET A 64 6.24 5.99 4.02
N GLU A 65 5.07 5.65 4.52
CA GLU A 65 4.88 5.10 5.88
C GLU A 65 5.59 3.76 6.05
N GLU A 66 5.48 2.86 5.07
CA GLU A 66 6.20 1.59 5.06
C GLU A 66 7.72 1.80 5.04
N GLU A 67 8.23 2.71 4.22
CA GLU A 67 9.66 3.03 4.20
C GLU A 67 10.13 3.60 5.54
N GLN A 68 9.36 4.50 6.16
CA GLN A 68 9.69 5.03 7.47
C GLN A 68 9.67 3.94 8.55
N ALA A 69 8.70 3.03 8.51
CA ALA A 69 8.62 1.90 9.42
C ALA A 69 9.82 0.95 9.26
N ARG A 70 10.24 0.67 8.02
CA ARG A 70 11.45 -0.12 7.72
C ARG A 70 12.69 0.57 8.26
N ARG A 71 12.91 1.85 7.96
CA ARG A 71 14.05 2.63 8.46
C ARG A 71 14.08 2.69 9.99
N LYS A 72 12.93 2.86 10.64
CA LYS A 72 12.82 2.84 12.10
C LYS A 72 13.20 1.47 12.68
N THR A 73 12.75 0.38 12.05
CA THR A 73 13.10 -0.98 12.46
C THR A 73 14.60 -1.25 12.31
N GLU A 74 15.19 -0.80 11.19
CA GLU A 74 16.63 -0.92 10.94
C GLU A 74 17.45 -0.10 11.94
N LEU A 75 17.07 1.15 12.21
CA LEU A 75 17.71 1.97 13.23
C LEU A 75 17.61 1.34 14.62
N ASN A 76 16.44 0.81 14.97
CA ASN A 76 16.26 0.09 16.25
C ASN A 76 17.12 -1.18 16.33
N ARG A 77 17.38 -1.87 15.21
CA ARG A 77 18.31 -3.01 15.17
C ARG A 77 19.76 -2.57 15.38
N MET A 78 20.18 -1.46 14.76
CA MET A 78 21.53 -0.92 14.89
C MET A 78 21.80 -0.34 16.28
N LEU A 79 20.80 0.34 16.85
CA LEU A 79 20.86 0.94 18.19
C LEU A 79 20.55 -0.06 19.29
N ARG A 80 20.17 -1.30 18.96
CA ARG A 80 19.97 -2.35 19.95
C ARG A 80 21.31 -2.54 20.67
N PRO A 81 21.40 -2.25 21.98
CA PRO A 81 22.63 -2.53 22.71
C PRO A 81 22.90 -4.03 22.54
N LYS A 82 24.16 -4.38 22.26
CA LYS A 82 24.59 -5.79 22.33
C LYS A 82 24.07 -6.30 23.67
N ARG A 83 23.24 -7.34 23.63
CA ARG A 83 22.80 -8.00 24.87
C ARG A 83 24.07 -8.27 25.66
N SER A 84 24.11 -7.90 26.94
CA SER A 84 25.21 -8.34 27.80
C SER A 84 25.29 -9.87 27.70
N GLU A 85 26.47 -10.46 27.84
CA GLU A 85 26.61 -11.92 27.80
C GLU A 85 25.64 -12.61 28.77
N ASP A 86 25.33 -11.96 29.89
CA ASP A 86 24.33 -12.41 30.85
C ASP A 86 22.92 -12.44 30.25
N ALA A 87 22.50 -11.41 29.51
CA ALA A 87 21.19 -11.38 28.87
C ALA A 87 21.03 -12.43 27.75
N GLU A 88 22.11 -12.85 27.09
CA GLU A 88 22.08 -13.99 26.16
C GLU A 88 22.05 -15.35 26.87
N LYS A 89 22.74 -15.48 28.02
CA LYS A 89 22.65 -16.67 28.86
C LYS A 89 21.26 -16.83 29.47
N PHE A 90 20.66 -15.75 29.98
CA PHE A 90 19.29 -15.75 30.48
C PHE A 90 18.26 -16.02 29.37
N GLY A 91 18.48 -15.49 28.16
CA GLY A 91 17.64 -15.81 27.00
C GLY A 91 17.63 -17.30 26.65
N ARG A 92 18.82 -17.92 26.59
CA ARG A 92 18.95 -19.37 26.33
C ARG A 92 18.35 -20.22 27.45
N MET A 93 18.62 -19.87 28.72
CA MET A 93 18.01 -20.59 29.85
C MET A 93 16.48 -20.50 29.83
N ALA A 94 15.91 -19.36 29.44
CA ALA A 94 14.46 -19.20 29.32
C ALA A 94 13.87 -19.99 28.14
N GLU A 95 14.57 -20.08 27.00
CA GLU A 95 14.16 -20.93 25.87
C GLU A 95 14.20 -22.41 26.23
N GLU A 96 15.27 -22.89 26.88
CA GLU A 96 15.40 -24.27 27.36
C GLU A 96 14.30 -24.64 28.38
N GLN A 97 13.98 -23.72 29.31
CA GLN A 97 12.88 -23.92 30.25
C GLN A 97 11.52 -23.99 29.57
N PHE A 98 11.30 -23.17 28.54
CA PHE A 98 10.06 -23.13 27.79
C PHE A 98 9.87 -24.38 26.93
N GLU A 99 10.95 -24.89 26.30
CA GLU A 99 10.91 -26.17 25.59
C GLU A 99 10.65 -27.35 26.53
N GLU A 100 11.31 -27.38 27.70
CA GLU A 100 11.04 -28.41 28.71
C GLU A 100 9.60 -28.36 29.24
N ASP A 101 9.07 -27.18 29.49
CA ASP A 101 7.68 -27.00 29.97
C ASP A 101 6.66 -27.30 28.86
N SER A 102 6.96 -26.98 27.60
CA SER A 102 6.14 -27.36 26.44
C SER A 102 6.07 -28.89 26.29
N VAL A 103 7.21 -29.58 26.43
CA VAL A 103 7.27 -31.05 26.38
C VAL A 103 6.54 -31.67 27.58
N ARG A 104 6.65 -31.10 28.78
CA ARG A 104 5.91 -31.56 29.97
C ARG A 104 4.40 -31.30 29.88
N PHE A 105 3.98 -30.21 29.23
CA PHE A 105 2.58 -29.90 28.99
C PHE A 105 1.94 -30.88 28.01
N ASP A 106 2.62 -31.18 26.89
CA ASP A 106 2.18 -32.20 25.93
C ASP A 106 2.15 -33.61 26.56
N ALA A 107 3.09 -33.92 27.45
CA ALA A 107 3.14 -35.22 28.14
C ALA A 107 2.03 -35.43 29.19
N ARG A 108 1.32 -34.36 29.62
CA ARG A 108 0.18 -34.49 30.54
C ARG A 108 -1.14 -34.80 29.85
N GLY A 109 -1.21 -34.68 28.52
CA GLY A 109 -2.44 -34.87 27.74
C GLY A 109 -3.56 -33.90 28.14
N PRO A 110 -4.62 -33.75 27.33
CA PRO A 110 -5.84 -33.13 27.84
C PRO A 110 -6.30 -33.96 29.05
N ALA A 111 -6.46 -33.32 30.20
CA ALA A 111 -7.07 -33.95 31.36
C ALA A 111 -8.39 -34.57 30.90
N ALA A 112 -8.45 -35.90 30.86
CA ALA A 112 -9.68 -36.63 30.61
C ALA A 112 -10.71 -36.15 31.65
N GLY A 113 -11.88 -35.74 31.15
CA GLY A 113 -13.02 -35.34 31.98
C GLY A 113 -13.55 -36.46 32.86
#